data_AF-A0A821XNR1-F1
#
_entry.id   AF-A0A821XNR1-F1
#
_cell.length_a   1.000
_cell.length_b   1.000
_cell.length_c   1.000
_cell.angle_alpha   90.00
_cell.angle_beta   90.00
_cell.angle_gamma   90.00
#
_symmetry.space_group_name_H-M   'P 1'
#
loop_
_entity.id
_entity.type
_entity.pdbx_description
1 polymer ?
#
loop_
_entity_poly.entity_id
_entity_poly.type
_entity_poly.pdbx_seq_one_letter_code
_entity_poly.pdbx_strand_id
1 'polypeptide(L)' 'TVNIRDRLKAANMKFDRYKFIVQCVIGENKGQGVKYGCRCLWDSDTDGMAEYVYLNESLFCAVAAFGIFYY' A
#
# COMPACT_ATOMS: atom_id res chain seq x y z
N THR A 1 -5.24 15.98 -5.52
CA THR A 1 -4.37 14.90 -5.02
C THR A 1 -5.22 13.67 -4.78
N VAL A 2 -5.05 12.62 -5.58
CA VAL A 2 -5.87 11.40 -5.44
C VAL A 2 -5.34 10.61 -4.24
N ASN A 3 -6.16 10.49 -3.20
CA ASN A 3 -5.82 9.76 -1.99
C ASN A 3 -6.10 8.26 -2.19
N ILE A 4 -5.06 7.43 -2.12
CA ILE A 4 -5.15 5.97 -2.31
C ILE A 4 -6.17 5.35 -1.36
N ARG A 5 -6.24 5.84 -0.11
CA ARG A 5 -7.20 5.36 0.89
C ARG A 5 -8.65 5.61 0.47
N ASP A 6 -8.93 6.76 -0.12
CA ASP A 6 -10.29 7.12 -0.55
C ASP A 6 -10.71 6.29 -1.76
N ARG A 7 -9.77 6.00 -2.68
CA ARG A 7 -10.03 5.08 -3.80
C ARG A 7 -10.27 3.66 -3.34
N LEU A 8 -9.54 3.16 -2.34
CA LEU A 8 -9.77 1.83 -1.77
C LEU A 8 -11.17 1.72 -1.14
N LYS A 9 -11.62 2.76 -0.42
CA LYS A 9 -12.98 2.83 0.10
C LYS A 9 -14.05 2.89 -0.99
N ALA A 10 -13.79 3.60 -2.08
CA ALA A 10 -14.73 3.75 -3.19
C ALA A 10 -14.78 2.54 -4.15
N ALA A 11 -13.75 1.68 -4.13
CA ALA A 11 -13.58 0.62 -5.12
C ALA A 11 -14.59 -0.54 -5.00
N ASN A 12 -15.27 -0.71 -3.85
CA ASN A 12 -16.39 -1.65 -3.72
C ASN A 12 -17.10 -1.55 -2.35
N MET A 13 -18.43 -1.68 -2.32
CA MET A 13 -19.24 -1.88 -1.09
C MET A 13 -18.91 -3.18 -0.33
N LYS A 14 -18.15 -4.10 -0.93
CA LYS A 14 -17.81 -5.40 -0.31
C LYS A 14 -16.72 -5.32 0.76
N PHE A 15 -16.12 -4.15 0.95
CA PHE A 15 -15.00 -3.95 1.88
C PHE A 15 -15.35 -3.06 3.08
N ASP A 16 -16.63 -2.89 3.38
CA ASP A 16 -17.08 -2.02 4.49
C ASP A 16 -16.55 -2.46 5.87
N ARG A 17 -16.24 -3.76 6.02
CA ARG A 17 -15.61 -4.32 7.23
C ARG A 17 -14.09 -4.25 7.22
N TYR A 18 -13.46 -3.66 6.21
CA TYR A 18 -12.01 -3.58 6.12
C TYR A 18 -11.50 -2.20 6.52
N LYS A 19 -10.52 -2.20 7.43
CA LYS A 19 -9.68 -1.04 7.70
C LYS A 19 -8.48 -1.05 6.77
N PHE A 20 -8.36 -0.02 5.96
CA PHE A 20 -7.21 0.16 5.08
C PHE A 20 -6.11 1.01 5.74
N ILE A 21 -4.89 0.48 5.74
CA ILE A 21 -3.65 1.18 6.09
C ILE A 21 -2.82 1.31 4.81
N VAL A 22 -2.33 2.50 4.49
CA VAL A 22 -1.52 2.73 3.29
C VAL A 22 -0.20 3.36 3.70
N GLN A 23 0.90 2.73 3.31
CA GLN A 23 2.25 3.27 3.43
C GLN A 23 2.75 3.67 2.04
N CYS A 24 3.28 4.89 1.93
CA CYS A 24 3.88 5.42 0.72
C CYS A 24 5.28 5.94 1.05
N VAL A 25 6.27 5.50 0.28
CA VAL A 25 7.66 5.94 0.37
C VAL A 25 8.02 6.56 -0.98
N ILE A 26 8.36 7.85 -0.97
CA ILE A 26 8.82 8.58 -2.15
C ILE A 26 10.25 9.03 -1.88
N GLY A 27 11.14 8.81 -2.84
CA GLY A 27 12.51 9.30 -2.76
C GLY A 27 13.06 9.68 -4.13
N GLU A 28 14.07 10.54 -4.14
CA GLU A 28 14.79 10.92 -5.34
C GLU A 28 15.61 9.73 -5.88
N ASN A 29 15.72 9.57 -7.19
CA ASN A 29 16.51 8.54 -7.84
C ASN A 29 17.81 9.15 -8.40
N LYS A 30 18.94 8.88 -7.73
CA LYS A 30 20.30 9.25 -8.14
C LYS A 30 21.18 8.04 -8.43
N GLY A 31 20.56 6.90 -8.75
CA GLY A 31 21.28 5.63 -8.97
C GLY A 31 21.64 4.87 -7.70
N GLN A 32 21.06 5.22 -6.55
CA GLN A 32 21.21 4.45 -5.32
C GLN A 32 20.38 3.16 -5.34
N GLY A 33 20.84 2.12 -4.64
CA GLY A 33 20.06 0.90 -4.40
C GLY A 33 19.17 1.04 -3.16
N VAL A 34 17.86 0.82 -3.32
CA VAL A 34 16.88 0.86 -2.22
C VAL A 34 16.22 -0.51 -2.08
N LYS A 35 16.08 -1.00 -0.85
CA LYS A 35 15.27 -2.18 -0.51
C LYS A 35 14.08 -1.75 0.34
N TYR A 36 12.88 -2.14 -0.09
CA TYR A 36 11.63 -1.92 0.62
C TYR A 36 11.00 -3.27 0.94
N GLY A 37 10.34 -3.37 2.08
CA GLY A 37 9.62 -4.57 2.48
C GLY A 37 8.90 -4.36 3.80
N CYS A 38 7.98 -5.28 4.12
CA CYS A 38 7.24 -5.27 5.38
C CYS A 38 7.17 -6.68 5.98
N ARG A 39 6.83 -6.76 7.26
CA ARG A 39 6.47 -8.01 7.94
C ARG A 39 5.13 -7.80 8.62
N CYS A 40 4.24 -8.76 8.49
CA CYS A 40 2.88 -8.68 9.00
C CYS A 40 2.61 -9.86 9.94
N LEU A 41 1.85 -9.59 11.00
CA LEU A 41 1.22 -10.59 11.85
C LEU A 41 -0.28 -10.33 11.78
N TRP A 42 -0.99 -11.24 11.12
CA TRP A 42 -2.39 -11.04 10.74
C TRP A 42 -3.09 -12.38 10.50
N ASP A 43 -4.39 -12.35 10.28
CA ASP A 43 -5.17 -13.53 9.90
C ASP A 43 -4.98 -13.83 8.41
N SER A 44 -4.52 -15.04 8.07
CA SER A 44 -4.25 -15.43 6.67
C SER A 44 -5.51 -15.55 5.81
N ASP A 45 -6.68 -15.72 6.43
CA ASP A 45 -7.93 -15.97 5.72
C ASP A 45 -8.65 -14.66 5.38
N THR A 46 -8.46 -13.63 6.21
CA THR A 46 -9.18 -12.36 6.08
C THR A 46 -8.28 -11.17 5.73
N ASP A 47 -7.04 -11.12 6.22
CA ASP A 47 -6.19 -9.95 6.05
C ASP A 47 -5.27 -10.09 4.82
N GLY A 48 -4.91 -8.96 4.22
CA GLY A 48 -4.10 -8.99 3.00
C GLY A 48 -3.41 -7.67 2.65
N MET A 49 -2.47 -7.74 1.71
CA MET A 49 -1.69 -6.60 1.24
C MET A 49 -1.58 -6.61 -0.29
N ALA A 50 -1.56 -5.41 -0.86
CA ALA A 50 -1.11 -5.16 -2.22
C ALA A 50 0.03 -4.13 -2.21
N GLU A 51 1.08 -4.39 -2.99
CA GLU A 51 2.22 -3.48 -3.14
C GLU A 51 2.42 -3.07 -4.60
N TYR A 52 2.95 -1.87 -4.79
CA TYR A 52 3.30 -1.35 -6.11
C TYR A 52 4.53 -0.44 -6.01
N VAL A 53 5.47 -0.62 -6.94
CA VAL A 53 6.68 0.20 -7.06
C VAL A 53 6.69 0.89 -8.41
N TYR A 54 6.81 2.21 -8.38
CA TYR A 54 7.01 3.06 -9.53
C TYR A 54 8.44 3.61 -9.51
N LEU A 55 9.08 3.62 -10.67
CA LEU A 55 10.44 4.13 -10.86
C LEU A 55 10.48 4.96 -12.14
N ASN A 56 11.10 6.13 -12.07
CA ASN A 56 11.52 6.90 -13.23
C ASN A 56 12.96 7.43 -13.04
N GLU A 57 13.41 8.28 -13.95
CA GLU A 57 14.77 8.83 -13.92
C GLU A 57 15.08 9.70 -12.70
N SER A 58 14.06 10.34 -12.09
CA SER A 58 14.27 11.33 -11.02
C SER A 58 13.77 10.90 -9.65
N LEU A 59 12.86 9.92 -9.57
CA LEU A 59 12.25 9.46 -8.32
C LEU A 59 11.86 7.98 -8.38
N PHE A 60 11.74 7.40 -7.20
CA PHE A 60 11.03 6.14 -6.96
C PHE A 60 9.88 6.38 -5.99
N CYS A 61 8.84 5.58 -6.12
CA CYS A 61 7.67 5.59 -5.25
C CYS A 61 7.26 4.14 -4.97
N ALA A 62 7.34 3.71 -3.72
CA ALA A 62 6.86 2.40 -3.27
C ALA A 62 5.62 2.60 -2.40
N VAL A 63 4.55 1.89 -2.72
CA VAL A 63 3.29 1.94 -1.98
C VAL A 63 2.91 0.53 -1.56
N ALA A 64 2.55 0.36 -0.29
CA ALA A 64 1.89 -0.84 0.21
C ALA A 64 0.55 -0.45 0.85
N ALA A 65 -0.50 -1.16 0.47
CA ALA A 65 -1.83 -1.05 1.06
C ALA A 65 -2.16 -2.35 1.79
N PHE A 66 -2.53 -2.25 3.06
CA PHE A 66 -2.94 -3.36 3.91
C PHE A 66 -4.43 -3.25 4.18
N GLY A 67 -5.17 -4.32 3.93
CA GLY A 67 -6.57 -4.49 4.32
C GLY A 67 -6.64 -5.39 5.54
N ILE A 68 -7.10 -4.85 6.66
CA ILE A 68 -7.30 -5.61 7.90
C ILE A 68 -8.80 -5.72 8.16
N PHE A 69 -9.28 -6.93 8.37
CA PHE A 69 -10.68 -7.19 8.64
C PHE A 69 -11.06 -6.79 10.05
N TYR A 70 -12.20 -6.11 10.17
CA TYR A 70 -12.81 -5.75 11.43
C TYR A 70 -13.92 -6.75 11.76
N TYR A 71 -13.67 -7.54 12.81
CA TYR A 71 -14.58 -8.56 13.33
C TYR A 71 -15.79 -7.94 14.03
#